data_AF-A0AAD4SRA3-F1
#
_entry.id   AF-A0AAD4SRA3-F1
#
_cell.length_a   1.000
_cell.length_b   1.000
_cell.length_c   1.000
_cell.angle_alpha   90.00
_cell.angle_beta   90.00
_cell.angle_gamma   90.00
#
_symmetry.space_group_name_H-M   'P 1'
#
loop_
_entity.id
_entity.type
_entity.pdbx_description
1 polymer ?
#
loop_
_entity_poly.entity_id
_entity_poly.type
_entity_poly.pdbx_seq_one_letter_code
_entity_poly.pdbx_strand_id
1 'polypeptide(L)'
;MARSSISSTVSFLVMIMMILSMVVDARLLLASTGGLLGGTSPGGLFGNGNTGGTNLLGDSNTGGTNVLGDGNTGGTNVLGNYNTGGVNVLGDGNTGGINVVGDKNTGGINVLGDSNTGGINFVGNSNTGGVNMLGDNNTGGINVGGSTNTGGVNLLGDNNTGGINVGGSTNTGGVNLLGDNNTGGVNLLGDGNTGGVNALVDNNSGGLNVPKV
;
A
#
# COMPACT_ATOMS: atom_id res chain seq x y z
N MET A 1 20.13 -7.78 5.58
CA MET A 1 18.77 -7.18 5.60
C MET A 1 18.69 -5.69 5.24
N ALA A 2 19.78 -4.94 5.07
CA ALA A 2 19.73 -3.47 4.86
C ALA A 2 19.43 -2.96 3.43
N ARG A 3 19.37 -3.84 2.41
CA ARG A 3 19.24 -3.41 1.01
C ARG A 3 17.80 -3.11 0.56
N SER A 4 16.80 -3.68 1.22
CA SER A 4 15.39 -3.54 0.81
C SER A 4 14.79 -2.18 1.16
N SER A 5 15.13 -1.61 2.33
CA SER A 5 14.56 -0.33 2.77
C SER A 5 15.07 0.87 1.97
N ILE A 6 16.35 0.87 1.59
CA ILE A 6 16.96 1.94 0.78
C ILE A 6 16.31 2.03 -0.61
N SER A 7 15.95 0.89 -1.21
CA SER A 7 15.30 0.85 -2.53
C SER A 7 13.88 1.42 -2.52
N SER A 8 13.11 1.12 -1.47
CA SER A 8 11.76 1.68 -1.30
C SER A 8 11.81 3.20 -1.11
N THR A 9 12.71 3.69 -0.25
CA THR A 9 12.87 5.14 0.01
C THR A 9 13.34 5.93 -1.21
N VAL A 10 14.25 5.36 -2.01
CA VAL A 10 14.70 6.00 -3.26
C VAL A 10 13.55 6.03 -4.28
N SER A 11 12.77 4.95 -4.41
CA SER A 11 11.60 4.91 -5.29
C SER A 11 10.55 5.96 -4.90
N PHE A 12 10.32 6.14 -3.60
CA PHE A 12 9.41 7.16 -3.06
C PHE A 12 9.89 8.59 -3.29
N LEU A 13 11.19 8.85 -3.21
CA LEU A 13 11.77 10.16 -3.48
C LEU A 13 11.70 10.51 -4.96
N VAL A 14 12.02 9.55 -5.84
CA VAL A 14 11.89 9.70 -7.30
C VAL A 14 10.44 9.98 -7.68
N MET A 15 9.49 9.34 -7.00
CA MET A 15 8.06 9.53 -7.21
C MET A 15 7.57 10.94 -6.86
N ILE A 16 7.97 11.47 -5.70
CA ILE A 16 7.68 12.85 -5.29
C ILE A 16 8.32 13.85 -6.25
N MET A 17 9.54 13.58 -6.72
CA MET A 17 10.23 14.40 -7.72
C MET A 17 9.52 14.37 -9.08
N MET A 18 9.03 13.21 -9.53
CA MET A 18 8.24 13.11 -10.78
C MET A 18 6.96 13.95 -10.70
N ILE A 19 6.19 13.81 -9.61
CA ILE A 19 4.93 14.54 -9.48
C ILE A 19 5.18 16.05 -9.36
N LEU A 20 6.19 16.49 -8.61
CA LEU A 20 6.57 17.91 -8.53
C LEU A 20 7.09 18.46 -9.85
N SER A 21 7.86 17.67 -10.63
CA SER A 21 8.33 18.06 -11.96
C SER A 21 7.16 18.26 -12.91
N MET A 22 6.18 17.34 -12.90
CA MET A 22 4.99 17.44 -13.74
C MET A 22 4.13 18.67 -13.41
N VAL A 23 4.10 19.08 -12.14
CA VAL A 23 3.39 20.29 -11.70
C VAL A 23 4.05 21.56 -12.23
N VAL A 24 5.38 21.57 -12.26
CA VAL A 24 6.16 22.64 -12.89
C VAL A 24 5.91 22.66 -14.41
N ASP A 25 5.88 21.49 -15.05
CA ASP A 25 5.65 21.36 -16.50
C ASP A 25 4.23 21.75 -16.90
N ALA A 26 3.20 21.41 -16.11
CA ALA A 26 1.82 21.82 -16.35
C ALA A 26 1.63 23.34 -16.24
N ARG A 27 2.32 24.00 -15.28
CA ARG A 27 2.32 25.47 -15.15
C ARG A 27 3.04 26.15 -16.31
N LEU A 28 4.17 25.60 -16.78
CA LEU A 28 4.91 26.11 -17.94
C LEU A 28 4.15 25.93 -19.25
N LEU A 29 3.53 24.77 -19.46
CA LEU A 29 2.70 24.48 -20.64
C LEU A 29 1.52 25.45 -20.73
N LEU A 30 0.80 25.66 -19.61
CA LEU A 30 -0.32 26.61 -19.54
C LEU A 30 0.10 28.08 -19.71
N ALA A 31 1.27 28.47 -19.21
CA ALA A 31 1.80 29.82 -19.42
C ALA A 31 2.13 30.09 -20.90
N SER A 32 2.48 29.06 -21.66
CA SER A 32 2.73 29.17 -23.11
C SER A 32 1.47 29.18 -23.98
N THR A 33 0.38 28.54 -23.52
CA THR A 33 -0.88 28.41 -24.27
C THR A 33 -1.95 29.43 -23.87
N GLY A 34 -1.78 30.14 -22.75
CA GLY A 34 -2.70 31.18 -22.24
C GLY A 34 -2.97 32.34 -23.21
N GLY A 35 -2.25 32.43 -24.33
CA GLY A 35 -2.48 33.40 -25.39
C GLY A 35 -3.40 32.96 -26.54
N LEU A 36 -3.79 31.68 -26.65
CA LEU A 36 -4.38 31.18 -27.92
C LEU A 36 -5.90 30.89 -27.89
N LEU A 37 -6.54 30.67 -26.74
CA LEU A 37 -7.92 30.13 -26.71
C LEU A 37 -8.90 30.79 -25.72
N GLY A 38 -8.84 32.12 -25.57
CA GLY A 38 -10.03 32.95 -25.29
C GLY A 38 -10.89 32.66 -24.03
N GLY A 39 -10.38 31.99 -22.99
CA GLY A 39 -11.10 31.75 -21.73
C GLY A 39 -10.82 32.84 -20.69
N THR A 40 -11.86 33.55 -20.25
CA THR A 40 -11.80 34.74 -19.36
C THR A 40 -11.56 34.46 -17.87
N SER A 41 -10.88 33.37 -17.52
CA SER A 41 -10.60 33.06 -16.11
C SER A 41 -9.09 33.00 -15.89
N PRO A 42 -8.53 33.81 -14.97
CA PRO A 42 -7.13 33.72 -14.56
C PRO A 42 -6.95 32.39 -13.79
N GLY A 43 -6.77 31.31 -14.53
CA GLY A 43 -6.80 29.96 -13.97
C GLY A 43 -6.57 28.82 -14.95
N GLY A 44 -6.46 29.03 -16.27
CA GLY A 44 -6.05 27.97 -17.23
C GLY A 44 -6.97 26.75 -17.25
N LEU A 45 -8.20 26.92 -17.76
CA LEU A 45 -9.15 25.83 -18.00
C LEU A 45 -9.19 25.53 -19.51
N PHE A 46 -8.72 24.36 -19.91
CA PHE A 46 -8.71 23.91 -21.31
C PHE A 46 -9.52 22.63 -21.47
N GLY A 47 -10.43 22.61 -22.44
CA GLY A 47 -11.42 21.55 -22.65
C GLY A 47 -12.84 21.99 -22.33
N ASN A 48 -13.80 21.09 -22.53
CA ASN A 48 -15.23 21.34 -22.38
C ASN A 48 -15.74 20.90 -20.99
N GLY A 49 -16.61 21.71 -20.38
CA GLY A 49 -17.33 21.31 -19.16
C GLY A 49 -16.54 21.38 -17.85
N ASN A 50 -15.34 21.98 -17.83
CA ASN A 50 -14.60 22.19 -16.60
C ASN A 50 -15.21 23.32 -15.75
N THR A 51 -15.28 23.15 -14.43
CA THR A 51 -15.83 24.16 -13.50
C THR A 51 -15.03 24.26 -12.20
N GLY A 52 -14.76 25.49 -11.73
CA GLY A 52 -13.93 25.73 -10.54
C GLY A 52 -12.45 25.31 -10.71
N GLY A 53 -11.62 25.57 -9.71
CA GLY A 53 -10.21 25.13 -9.68
C GLY A 53 -9.22 26.02 -10.46
N THR A 54 -7.96 25.57 -10.52
CA THR A 54 -6.87 26.23 -11.28
C THR A 54 -6.00 25.20 -12.01
N ASN A 55 -5.58 25.50 -13.22
CA ASN A 55 -4.81 24.64 -14.11
C ASN A 55 -5.46 23.28 -14.36
N LEU A 56 -6.51 23.29 -15.17
CA LEU A 56 -7.26 22.10 -15.58
C LEU A 56 -7.09 21.91 -17.08
N LEU A 57 -6.64 20.73 -17.47
CA LEU A 57 -6.51 20.33 -18.87
C LEU A 57 -7.21 18.98 -19.08
N GLY A 58 -8.26 18.99 -19.90
CA GLY A 58 -9.17 17.87 -20.13
C GLY A 58 -10.64 18.31 -20.08
N ASP A 59 -11.58 17.39 -20.12
CA ASP A 59 -13.02 17.67 -20.13
C ASP A 59 -13.69 17.29 -18.79
N SER A 60 -14.75 18.01 -18.43
CA SER A 60 -15.67 17.69 -17.30
C SER A 60 -15.03 17.59 -15.91
N ASN A 61 -13.96 18.32 -15.62
CA ASN A 61 -13.36 18.37 -14.29
C ASN A 61 -14.05 19.40 -13.37
N THR A 62 -14.15 19.12 -12.07
CA THR A 62 -14.76 20.01 -11.08
C THR A 62 -13.81 20.33 -9.93
N GLY A 63 -13.37 21.58 -9.79
CA GLY A 63 -12.46 22.05 -8.74
C GLY A 63 -11.00 21.59 -8.93
N GLY A 64 -10.23 21.61 -7.83
CA GLY A 64 -8.84 21.11 -7.82
C GLY A 64 -7.77 22.13 -8.26
N THR A 65 -6.51 21.70 -8.26
CA THR A 65 -5.36 22.50 -8.72
C THR A 65 -4.32 21.63 -9.42
N ASN A 66 -3.90 22.00 -10.62
CA ASN A 66 -2.97 21.21 -11.45
C ASN A 66 -3.53 19.79 -11.69
N VAL A 67 -4.62 19.73 -12.45
CA VAL A 67 -5.28 18.49 -12.82
C VAL A 67 -5.12 18.30 -14.32
N LEU A 68 -4.61 17.13 -14.69
CA LEU A 68 -4.48 16.71 -16.08
C LEU A 68 -5.23 15.40 -16.28
N GLY A 69 -6.27 15.45 -17.10
CA GLY A 69 -7.21 14.35 -17.36
C GLY A 69 -8.67 14.82 -17.32
N ASP A 70 -9.60 13.90 -17.48
CA ASP A 70 -11.04 14.14 -17.62
C ASP A 70 -11.82 13.65 -16.40
N GLY A 71 -12.94 14.32 -16.09
CA GLY A 71 -13.92 13.84 -15.12
C GLY A 71 -13.45 13.78 -13.66
N ASN A 72 -12.36 14.47 -13.29
CA ASN A 72 -11.87 14.50 -11.91
C ASN A 72 -12.65 15.49 -11.04
N THR A 73 -12.77 15.20 -9.74
CA THR A 73 -13.40 16.07 -8.75
C THR A 73 -12.43 16.43 -7.63
N GLY A 74 -12.01 17.70 -7.56
CA GLY A 74 -11.10 18.22 -6.55
C GLY A 74 -9.64 17.78 -6.76
N GLY A 75 -8.89 17.69 -5.65
CA GLY A 75 -7.50 17.21 -5.63
C GLY A 75 -6.44 18.27 -5.98
N THR A 76 -5.16 17.91 -5.81
CA THR A 76 -4.02 18.76 -6.18
C THR A 76 -2.90 17.92 -6.76
N ASN A 77 -2.35 18.34 -7.91
CA ASN A 77 -1.32 17.58 -8.62
C ASN A 77 -1.83 16.17 -8.95
N VAL A 78 -2.92 16.14 -9.70
CA VAL A 78 -3.57 14.90 -10.13
C VAL A 78 -3.25 14.71 -11.60
N LEU A 79 -2.62 13.58 -11.91
CA LEU A 79 -2.52 13.07 -13.26
C LEU A 79 -3.37 11.82 -13.37
N GLY A 80 -4.42 11.90 -14.19
CA GLY A 80 -5.34 10.81 -14.43
C GLY A 80 -6.78 11.29 -14.54
N ASN A 81 -7.69 10.35 -14.78
CA ASN A 81 -9.11 10.59 -14.98
C ASN A 81 -9.94 10.07 -13.81
N TYR A 82 -11.13 10.64 -13.62
CA TYR A 82 -12.15 10.16 -12.67
C TYR A 82 -11.68 10.02 -11.21
N ASN A 83 -10.61 10.72 -10.81
CA ASN A 83 -10.17 10.74 -9.44
C ASN A 83 -11.04 11.68 -8.61
N THR A 84 -11.27 11.31 -7.36
CA THR A 84 -12.01 12.13 -6.40
C THR A 84 -11.09 12.52 -5.25
N GLY A 85 -10.70 13.80 -5.19
CA GLY A 85 -9.79 14.32 -4.18
C GLY A 85 -8.34 13.87 -4.36
N GLY A 86 -7.60 13.80 -3.25
CA GLY A 86 -6.21 13.35 -3.21
C GLY A 86 -5.17 14.43 -3.52
N VAL A 87 -3.90 14.15 -3.19
CA VAL A 87 -2.77 15.03 -3.46
C VAL A 87 -1.62 14.20 -4.01
N ASN A 88 -0.97 14.66 -5.08
CA ASN A 88 0.09 13.90 -5.74
C ASN A 88 -0.40 12.49 -6.10
N VAL A 89 -1.46 12.47 -6.91
CA VAL A 89 -2.06 11.24 -7.40
C VAL A 89 -1.62 11.08 -8.83
N LEU A 90 -0.99 9.95 -9.08
CA LEU A 90 -0.66 9.49 -10.40
C LEU A 90 -1.42 8.18 -10.61
N GLY A 91 -2.47 8.26 -11.42
CA GLY A 91 -3.39 7.16 -11.67
C GLY A 91 -4.84 7.62 -11.78
N ASP A 92 -5.71 6.70 -12.19
CA ASP A 92 -7.13 6.93 -12.47
C ASP A 92 -8.03 6.34 -11.38
N GLY A 93 -9.21 6.95 -11.19
CA GLY A 93 -10.28 6.40 -10.36
C GLY A 93 -9.93 6.24 -8.88
N ASN A 94 -8.88 6.89 -8.39
CA ASN A 94 -8.53 6.89 -6.98
C ASN A 94 -9.49 7.79 -6.20
N THR A 95 -9.84 7.34 -5.00
CA THR A 95 -10.67 8.11 -4.09
C THR A 95 -9.83 8.50 -2.89
N GLY A 96 -9.46 9.78 -2.81
CA GLY A 96 -8.56 10.32 -1.79
C GLY A 96 -7.11 9.85 -1.97
N GLY A 97 -6.38 9.77 -0.86
CA GLY A 97 -4.98 9.32 -0.82
C GLY A 97 -3.94 10.42 -1.09
N ILE A 98 -2.68 10.15 -0.74
CA ILE A 98 -1.55 11.06 -0.92
C ILE A 98 -0.34 10.27 -1.41
N ASN A 99 0.37 10.79 -2.41
CA ASN A 99 1.49 10.08 -3.04
C ASN A 99 1.06 8.66 -3.44
N VAL A 100 -0.08 8.63 -4.13
CA VAL A 100 -0.63 7.40 -4.67
C VAL A 100 -0.07 7.31 -6.08
N VAL A 101 0.77 6.31 -6.27
CA VAL A 101 1.08 5.83 -7.60
C VAL A 101 0.37 4.53 -7.76
N GLY A 102 -0.65 4.59 -8.59
CA GLY A 102 -1.56 3.49 -8.81
C GLY A 102 -3.00 3.95 -8.85
N ASP A 103 -3.87 3.03 -9.25
CA ASP A 103 -5.25 3.29 -9.58
C ASP A 103 -6.21 2.70 -8.55
N LYS A 104 -7.42 3.26 -8.50
CA LYS A 104 -8.56 2.74 -7.71
C LYS A 104 -8.23 2.47 -6.23
N ASN A 105 -7.21 3.12 -5.71
CA ASN A 105 -6.92 3.09 -4.30
C ASN A 105 -8.00 3.90 -3.59
N THR A 106 -8.55 3.28 -2.56
CA THR A 106 -9.54 3.94 -1.72
C THR A 106 -8.81 4.33 -0.46
N GLY A 107 -8.44 5.60 -0.40
CA GLY A 107 -7.49 6.11 0.60
C GLY A 107 -6.09 5.51 0.42
N GLY A 108 -5.34 5.49 1.52
CA GLY A 108 -3.96 5.04 1.56
C GLY A 108 -2.94 6.14 1.26
N ILE A 109 -1.73 5.97 1.77
CA ILE A 109 -0.63 6.93 1.65
C ILE A 109 0.60 6.14 1.29
N ASN A 110 1.42 6.71 0.40
CA ASN A 110 2.59 6.01 -0.08
C ASN A 110 2.21 4.62 -0.59
N VAL A 111 1.18 4.67 -1.41
CA VAL A 111 0.67 3.52 -2.06
C VAL A 111 1.42 3.50 -3.37
N LEU A 112 2.47 2.71 -3.37
CA LEU A 112 3.06 2.23 -4.58
C LEU A 112 2.35 0.94 -4.94
N GLY A 113 1.22 1.10 -5.59
CA GLY A 113 0.31 0.01 -5.79
C GLY A 113 -1.13 0.41 -5.94
N ASP A 114 -1.96 -0.57 -6.27
CA ASP A 114 -3.35 -0.36 -6.69
C ASP A 114 -4.35 -1.01 -5.75
N SER A 115 -5.58 -0.50 -5.81
CA SER A 115 -6.76 -1.09 -5.13
C SER A 115 -6.52 -1.43 -3.67
N ASN A 116 -5.62 -0.68 -3.06
CA ASN A 116 -5.37 -0.73 -1.65
C ASN A 116 -6.54 -0.03 -0.99
N THR A 117 -7.24 -0.83 -0.19
CA THR A 117 -8.39 -0.35 0.54
C THR A 117 -7.88 -0.03 1.93
N GLY A 118 -7.67 1.26 2.15
CA GLY A 118 -6.89 1.73 3.30
C GLY A 118 -5.41 1.39 3.16
N GLY A 119 -4.68 1.59 4.26
CA GLY A 119 -3.30 1.16 4.51
C GLY A 119 -2.16 1.85 3.74
N ILE A 120 -0.91 1.46 4.02
CA ILE A 120 0.29 2.31 3.90
C ILE A 120 1.53 1.51 3.58
N ASN A 121 2.46 2.15 2.85
CA ASN A 121 3.67 1.49 2.37
C ASN A 121 3.31 0.15 1.81
N PHE A 122 2.33 0.33 0.97
CA PHE A 122 1.91 -0.61 0.00
C PHE A 122 2.97 -0.39 -1.02
N VAL A 123 4.07 -1.03 -0.70
CA VAL A 123 5.01 -1.49 -1.66
C VAL A 123 4.42 -2.83 -2.06
N GLY A 124 3.30 -2.76 -2.76
CA GLY A 124 2.35 -3.85 -2.77
C GLY A 124 0.93 -3.33 -2.86
N ASN A 125 0.00 -4.25 -3.07
CA ASN A 125 -1.36 -3.92 -3.52
C ASN A 125 -2.40 -4.55 -2.63
N SER A 126 -3.68 -4.22 -2.85
CA SER A 126 -4.84 -4.92 -2.27
C SER A 126 -4.68 -5.21 -0.80
N ASN A 127 -4.01 -4.27 -0.19
CA ASN A 127 -3.64 -4.40 1.15
C ASN A 127 -4.89 -3.95 1.92
N THR A 128 -5.81 -4.91 2.06
CA THR A 128 -7.06 -4.80 2.81
C THR A 128 -6.77 -5.05 4.27
N GLY A 129 -5.91 -4.19 4.79
CA GLY A 129 -4.81 -4.73 5.58
C GLY A 129 -4.11 -5.86 4.81
N GLY A 130 -3.47 -5.63 3.70
CA GLY A 130 -2.15 -6.17 3.40
C GLY A 130 -1.92 -7.30 2.43
N VAL A 131 -0.77 -7.30 1.74
CA VAL A 131 -0.25 -8.21 0.71
C VAL A 131 1.26 -8.15 0.75
N ASN A 132 1.86 -7.14 0.12
CA ASN A 132 3.11 -6.57 0.56
C ASN A 132 2.71 -5.25 1.16
N MET A 133 2.19 -5.49 2.32
CA MET A 133 2.80 -4.79 3.38
C MET A 133 3.98 -5.71 3.66
N LEU A 134 4.98 -5.43 2.84
CA LEU A 134 6.20 -5.03 3.47
C LEU A 134 5.84 -3.79 4.24
N GLY A 135 5.65 -4.02 5.52
CA GLY A 135 4.71 -3.26 6.30
C GLY A 135 3.72 -4.20 6.96
N ASP A 136 2.85 -3.64 7.74
CA ASP A 136 2.37 -4.37 8.91
C ASP A 136 0.85 -4.31 9.00
N ASN A 137 0.25 -5.34 9.62
CA ASN A 137 -1.21 -5.51 9.82
C ASN A 137 -1.95 -5.98 8.62
N ASN A 138 -1.34 -7.00 8.09
CA ASN A 138 -1.92 -7.76 7.04
C ASN A 138 -2.99 -8.53 7.78
N THR A 139 -4.20 -8.02 7.55
CA THR A 139 -5.44 -8.58 8.01
C THR A 139 -5.85 -9.47 6.87
N GLY A 140 -5.52 -10.75 7.03
CA GLY A 140 -5.15 -11.51 5.87
C GLY A 140 -3.81 -11.01 5.33
N GLY A 141 -3.69 -10.90 4.02
CA GLY A 141 -2.38 -10.79 3.38
C GLY A 141 -1.56 -12.06 3.50
N ILE A 142 -0.51 -12.13 2.71
CA ILE A 142 0.00 -13.41 2.21
C ILE A 142 1.49 -13.54 2.46
N ASN A 143 2.23 -12.49 2.09
CA ASN A 143 3.65 -12.35 2.34
C ASN A 143 3.85 -11.16 3.20
N VAL A 144 3.59 -11.48 4.43
CA VAL A 144 3.60 -10.46 5.38
C VAL A 144 4.97 -10.49 6.00
N GLY A 145 5.83 -9.72 5.34
CA GLY A 145 7.06 -9.28 5.94
C GLY A 145 6.70 -8.17 6.90
N GLY A 146 6.54 -8.54 8.15
CA GLY A 146 6.01 -7.66 9.16
C GLY A 146 5.80 -8.41 10.46
N SER A 147 5.76 -7.69 11.56
CA SER A 147 5.81 -8.27 12.90
C SER A 147 4.47 -8.77 13.45
N THR A 148 3.36 -8.57 12.73
CA THR A 148 2.01 -8.87 13.25
C THR A 148 0.99 -8.99 12.16
N ASN A 149 0.63 -10.24 11.91
CA ASN A 149 -0.15 -10.59 10.75
C ASN A 149 -1.21 -11.56 11.26
N THR A 150 -2.46 -11.27 10.90
CA THR A 150 -3.63 -11.88 11.53
C THR A 150 -4.39 -12.65 10.48
N GLY A 151 -4.40 -13.96 10.62
CA GLY A 151 -4.66 -14.78 9.44
C GLY A 151 -3.65 -14.48 8.34
N GLY A 152 -3.91 -14.97 7.14
CA GLY A 152 -2.88 -15.04 6.13
C GLY A 152 -2.12 -16.36 6.19
N VAL A 153 -1.09 -16.51 5.38
CA VAL A 153 -0.55 -17.85 5.03
C VAL A 153 0.90 -17.99 5.42
N ASN A 154 1.72 -17.02 5.00
CA ASN A 154 3.12 -16.90 5.38
C ASN A 154 3.33 -15.59 6.11
N LEU A 155 3.61 -15.77 7.37
CA LEU A 155 3.84 -14.68 8.25
C LEU A 155 5.30 -14.80 8.67
N LEU A 156 6.09 -13.80 8.28
CA LEU A 156 7.52 -13.80 8.46
C LEU A 156 7.90 -12.63 9.35
N GLY A 157 8.35 -12.97 10.55
CA GLY A 157 8.44 -12.06 11.69
C GLY A 157 7.88 -12.75 12.93
N ASP A 158 8.14 -12.22 14.10
CA ASP A 158 7.66 -12.83 15.35
C ASP A 158 6.14 -12.57 15.55
N ASN A 159 5.49 -13.28 16.48
CA ASN A 159 4.14 -12.96 17.00
C ASN A 159 2.96 -12.97 16.02
N ASN A 160 2.94 -13.93 15.12
CA ASN A 160 1.81 -14.14 14.23
C ASN A 160 0.70 -14.95 14.91
N THR A 161 -0.55 -14.65 14.54
CA THR A 161 -1.74 -15.32 15.10
C THR A 161 -2.50 -16.05 14.03
N GLY A 162 -2.59 -17.37 14.20
CA GLY A 162 -3.09 -18.24 13.14
C GLY A 162 -2.18 -18.23 11.92
N GLY A 163 -2.75 -18.55 10.77
CA GLY A 163 -1.98 -18.83 9.57
C GLY A 163 -1.42 -20.25 9.54
N ILE A 164 -0.80 -20.61 8.43
CA ILE A 164 -0.48 -22.01 8.12
C ILE A 164 1.01 -22.26 8.35
N ASN A 165 1.85 -21.34 7.90
CA ASN A 165 3.29 -21.36 8.11
C ASN A 165 3.72 -20.04 8.72
N VAL A 166 4.38 -20.18 9.85
CA VAL A 166 4.72 -19.04 10.66
C VAL A 166 6.17 -19.17 11.07
N GLY A 167 6.98 -18.23 10.61
CA GLY A 167 8.42 -18.21 10.87
C GLY A 167 8.80 -17.05 11.77
N GLY A 168 9.33 -17.38 12.94
CA GLY A 168 9.71 -16.43 13.98
C GLY A 168 9.55 -17.03 15.37
N SER A 169 9.82 -16.22 16.37
CA SER A 169 9.66 -16.55 17.79
C SER A 169 8.20 -16.36 18.23
N THR A 170 7.79 -17.08 19.27
CA THR A 170 6.59 -16.75 20.10
C THR A 170 5.26 -16.61 19.36
N ASN A 171 5.04 -17.34 18.27
CA ASN A 171 3.78 -17.35 17.54
C ASN A 171 2.72 -18.24 18.24
N THR A 172 1.44 -17.98 17.95
CA THR A 172 0.31 -18.63 18.65
C THR A 172 -0.72 -19.19 17.68
N GLY A 173 -1.03 -20.47 17.83
CA GLY A 173 -1.95 -21.17 16.93
C GLY A 173 -1.43 -21.23 15.48
N GLY A 174 -2.22 -21.84 14.60
CA GLY A 174 -1.79 -22.17 13.24
C GLY A 174 -1.32 -23.63 13.12
N VAL A 175 -0.82 -24.00 11.94
CA VAL A 175 -0.55 -25.41 11.62
C VAL A 175 0.93 -25.76 11.86
N ASN A 176 1.85 -24.96 11.33
CA ASN A 176 3.29 -25.14 11.46
C ASN A 176 3.96 -23.87 11.99
N LEU A 177 4.61 -24.00 13.13
CA LEU A 177 5.34 -22.90 13.75
C LEU A 177 6.83 -23.26 13.79
N LEU A 178 7.64 -22.35 13.25
CA LEU A 178 9.08 -22.52 13.08
C LEU A 178 9.81 -21.43 13.88
N GLY A 179 10.51 -21.82 14.94
CA GLY A 179 11.23 -20.94 15.86
C GLY A 179 11.03 -21.33 17.32
N ASP A 180 11.58 -20.54 18.23
CA ASP A 180 11.62 -20.89 19.66
C ASP A 180 10.41 -20.32 20.43
N ASN A 181 10.05 -21.00 21.52
CA ASN A 181 9.02 -20.58 22.49
C ASN A 181 7.61 -20.32 21.90
N ASN A 182 7.27 -20.95 20.77
CA ASN A 182 5.92 -20.96 20.20
C ASN A 182 4.93 -21.74 21.09
N THR A 183 3.63 -21.39 21.03
CA THR A 183 2.59 -21.99 21.87
C THR A 183 1.38 -22.45 21.06
N GLY A 184 0.96 -23.71 21.25
CA GLY A 184 -0.14 -24.30 20.50
C GLY A 184 0.18 -24.56 19.02
N GLY A 185 -0.84 -24.92 18.24
CA GLY A 185 -0.68 -25.37 16.85
C GLY A 185 -0.50 -26.88 16.70
N VAL A 186 -0.30 -27.36 15.47
CA VAL A 186 -0.23 -28.80 15.17
C VAL A 186 1.21 -29.31 15.26
N ASN A 187 2.14 -28.63 14.60
CA ASN A 187 3.57 -28.96 14.57
C ASN A 187 4.41 -27.79 15.05
N LEU A 188 5.36 -28.09 15.93
CA LEU A 188 6.29 -27.10 16.47
C LEU A 188 7.73 -27.58 16.29
N LEU A 189 8.58 -26.68 15.81
CA LEU A 189 10.00 -26.93 15.60
C LEU A 189 10.84 -25.77 16.16
N GLY A 190 11.69 -26.09 17.14
CA GLY A 190 12.52 -25.14 17.90
C GLY A 190 12.57 -25.52 19.39
N ASP A 191 13.28 -24.73 20.17
CA ASP A 191 13.49 -24.97 21.61
C ASP A 191 12.44 -24.27 22.48
N GLY A 192 12.08 -24.89 23.62
CA GLY A 192 11.22 -24.27 24.66
C GLY A 192 9.74 -24.07 24.27
N ASN A 193 9.31 -24.63 23.15
CA ASN A 193 7.92 -24.64 22.71
C ASN A 193 7.01 -25.38 23.72
N THR A 194 5.76 -24.93 23.87
CA THR A 194 4.81 -25.49 24.85
C THR A 194 3.47 -25.84 24.22
N GLY A 195 2.96 -27.05 24.50
CA GLY A 195 1.74 -27.58 23.90
C GLY A 195 1.92 -28.14 22.49
N GLY A 196 0.80 -28.30 21.76
CA GLY A 196 0.77 -28.84 20.40
C GLY A 196 0.65 -30.38 20.29
N VAL A 197 0.45 -30.86 19.06
CA VAL A 197 0.18 -32.29 18.76
C VAL A 197 1.45 -33.04 18.36
N ASN A 198 2.50 -32.34 17.92
CA ASN A 198 3.78 -32.95 17.57
C ASN A 198 4.91 -31.94 17.79
N ALA A 199 5.66 -32.11 18.88
CA ALA A 199 6.81 -31.29 19.22
C ALA A 199 8.09 -32.09 18.98
N LEU A 200 8.94 -31.59 18.08
CA LEU A 200 10.19 -32.24 17.70
C LEU A 200 11.34 -31.35 18.18
N VAL A 201 12.20 -31.87 19.09
CA VAL A 201 13.39 -31.27 19.79
C VAL A 201 13.21 -31.09 21.32
N ASP A 202 14.31 -31.06 22.08
CA ASP A 202 14.43 -31.11 23.55
C ASP A 202 13.92 -29.82 24.27
N ASN A 203 13.67 -29.89 25.59
CA ASN A 203 13.07 -28.84 26.45
C ASN A 203 11.62 -28.41 26.17
N ASN A 204 10.90 -29.08 25.27
CA ASN A 204 9.49 -28.82 25.04
C ASN A 204 8.62 -29.48 26.12
N SER A 205 7.54 -28.81 26.56
CA SER A 205 6.68 -29.30 27.65
C SER A 205 5.19 -29.28 27.28
N GLY A 206 4.42 -30.23 27.83
CA GLY A 206 2.96 -30.21 27.77
C GLY A 206 2.28 -30.57 26.44
N GLY A 207 3.01 -31.06 25.42
CA GLY A 207 2.42 -31.54 24.15
C GLY A 207 2.05 -33.04 24.17
N LEU A 208 1.10 -33.44 23.32
CA LEU A 208 0.90 -34.86 23.01
C LEU A 208 2.02 -35.28 22.06
N ASN A 209 2.89 -36.21 22.42
CA ASN A 209 3.92 -36.71 21.49
C ASN A 209 3.43 -38.04 20.92
N VAL A 210 3.05 -38.06 19.64
CA VAL A 210 2.62 -39.30 18.98
C VAL A 210 3.88 -40.09 18.62
N PRO A 211 4.12 -41.30 19.17
CA PRO A 211 5.30 -42.08 18.82
C PRO A 211 5.31 -42.35 17.31
N LYS A 212 6.48 -42.24 16.67
CA LYS A 212 6.65 -42.67 15.28
C LYS A 212 6.33 -44.17 15.19
N VAL A 213 5.28 -44.51 14.44
CA VAL A 213 4.97 -45.90 14.02
C VAL A 213 6.03 -46.36 13.03
#